data_AF-A0A608AB39-F1
#
_entry.id   AF-A0A608AB39-F1
#
_cell.length_a   1.000
_cell.length_b   1.000
_cell.length_c   1.000
_cell.angle_alpha   90.00
_cell.angle_beta   90.00
_cell.angle_gamma   90.00
#
_symmetry.space_group_name_H-M   'P 1'
#
loop_
_entity.id
_entity.type
_entity.pdbx_description
1 polymer ?
#
loop_
_entity_poly.entity_id
_entity_poly.type
_entity_poly.pdbx_seq_one_letter_code
_entity_poly.pdbx_strand_id
1 'polypeptide(L)'
;KRIKDNFLLVEYEKDSMSTEITEHDIDIEGMSIIRINKIKTNNYKAVYNAISGLVLPVSAMDIRKVQKVWSTIKSGGEIKVKITENLDELRNDEMVIAVGSERTVQYVYQTKSEMIQNYFKIVDEANSQLIALLNKQTIANSEHFPIYAFSSICPELENTETYRKRQLDKIIDNISRIKACKSEAVSIDEILKETKEYKVANTIMYCVLNDTISLKQLRDYLTTPGHKIDTQYRRLLCLYDYLSY
;
A
#
# COMPACT_ATOMS: atom_id res chain seq x y z
N LYS A 1 -22.17 -18.35 19.44
CA LYS A 1 -21.24 -17.23 19.75
C LYS A 1 -20.52 -16.72 18.50
N ARG A 2 -19.73 -17.53 17.78
CA ARG A 2 -18.98 -17.11 16.56
C ARG A 2 -19.79 -16.33 15.50
N ILE A 3 -21.08 -16.63 15.28
CA ILE A 3 -21.88 -15.91 14.27
C ILE A 3 -22.29 -14.52 14.80
N LYS A 4 -22.77 -14.41 16.04
CA LYS A 4 -23.17 -13.13 16.65
C LYS A 4 -22.07 -12.07 16.59
N ASP A 5 -20.83 -12.48 16.81
CA ASP A 5 -19.68 -11.57 16.89
C ASP A 5 -19.19 -11.09 15.50
N ASN A 6 -19.60 -11.75 14.42
CA ASN A 6 -19.11 -11.49 13.06
C ASN A 6 -20.15 -10.84 12.13
N PHE A 7 -21.42 -10.76 12.55
CA PHE A 7 -22.50 -10.26 11.69
C PHE A 7 -23.25 -9.09 12.37
N LEU A 8 -23.47 -8.03 11.59
CA LEU A 8 -24.26 -6.85 11.97
C LEU A 8 -25.35 -6.63 10.92
N LEU A 9 -26.61 -6.64 11.34
CA LEU A 9 -27.76 -6.25 10.54
C LEU A 9 -27.98 -4.75 10.64
N VAL A 10 -27.94 -4.05 9.52
CA VAL A 10 -28.24 -2.61 9.45
C VAL A 10 -29.62 -2.44 8.84
N GLU A 11 -30.57 -1.94 9.62
CA GLU A 11 -31.92 -1.63 9.16
C GLU A 11 -32.11 -0.12 9.06
N TYR A 12 -32.71 0.32 7.96
CA TYR A 12 -33.06 1.72 7.76
C TYR A 12 -34.21 2.13 8.69
N GLU A 13 -34.03 3.24 9.40
CA GLU A 13 -35.10 3.88 10.14
C GLU A 13 -35.05 5.39 9.91
N LYS A 14 -36.14 5.93 9.36
CA LYS A 14 -36.23 7.35 8.99
C LYS A 14 -36.05 8.23 10.24
N ASP A 15 -35.22 9.27 10.10
CA ASP A 15 -34.89 10.25 11.15
C ASP A 15 -34.17 9.71 12.40
N SER A 16 -33.82 8.42 12.42
CA SER A 16 -33.07 7.81 13.52
C SER A 16 -31.56 7.99 13.29
N MET A 17 -30.88 8.73 14.17
CA MET A 17 -29.41 8.85 14.15
C MET A 17 -28.74 7.93 15.18
N SER A 18 -29.48 6.93 15.66
CA SER A 18 -29.02 6.02 16.72
C SER A 18 -27.80 5.22 16.26
N THR A 19 -26.88 5.01 17.19
CA THR A 19 -25.72 4.11 17.05
C THR A 19 -25.81 2.92 18.00
N GLU A 20 -26.99 2.69 18.58
CA GLU A 20 -27.23 1.64 19.56
C GLU A 20 -27.38 0.27 18.90
N ILE A 21 -26.67 -0.72 19.44
CA ILE A 21 -26.68 -2.10 18.95
C ILE A 21 -27.64 -2.92 19.81
N THR A 22 -28.62 -3.53 19.15
CA THR A 22 -29.62 -4.41 19.75
C THR A 22 -29.44 -5.84 19.27
N GLU A 23 -29.97 -6.81 20.01
CA GLU A 23 -29.94 -8.21 19.60
C GLU A 23 -31.17 -8.52 18.73
N HIS A 24 -30.96 -9.28 17.66
CA HIS A 24 -32.03 -9.73 16.78
C HIS A 24 -31.91 -11.23 16.50
N ASP A 25 -33.01 -11.94 16.65
CA ASP A 25 -33.11 -13.36 16.40
C ASP A 25 -33.58 -13.59 14.96
N ILE A 26 -32.79 -14.31 14.18
CA ILE A 26 -33.13 -14.78 12.84
C ILE A 26 -33.56 -16.23 12.94
N ASP A 27 -34.78 -16.50 12.48
CA ASP A 27 -35.28 -17.85 12.26
C ASP A 27 -35.00 -18.25 10.80
N ILE A 28 -34.30 -19.37 10.62
CA ILE A 28 -33.98 -19.92 9.29
C ILE A 28 -34.67 -21.27 9.24
N GLU A 29 -35.61 -21.45 8.31
CA GLU A 29 -36.34 -22.71 8.16
C GLU A 29 -35.38 -23.90 8.04
N GLY A 30 -35.43 -24.82 9.01
CA GLY A 30 -34.58 -26.00 9.07
C GLY A 30 -33.26 -25.85 9.86
N MET A 31 -32.97 -24.67 10.42
CA MET A 31 -31.85 -24.45 11.37
C MET A 31 -32.35 -23.93 12.72
N SER A 32 -31.46 -23.90 13.72
CA SER A 32 -31.73 -23.29 15.02
C SER A 32 -31.68 -21.76 14.94
N ILE A 33 -32.45 -21.10 15.82
CA ILE A 33 -32.51 -19.63 15.92
C ILE A 33 -31.11 -19.04 16.10
N ILE A 34 -30.74 -18.12 15.20
CA ILE A 34 -29.44 -17.44 15.22
C ILE A 34 -29.62 -16.02 15.74
N ARG A 35 -28.98 -15.71 16.86
CA ARG A 35 -28.94 -14.36 17.40
C ARG A 35 -27.78 -13.56 16.81
N ILE A 36 -28.08 -12.43 16.17
CA ILE A 36 -27.11 -11.50 15.58
C ILE A 36 -27.26 -10.09 16.16
N ASN A 37 -26.25 -9.25 15.94
CA ASN A 37 -26.31 -7.84 16.31
C ASN A 37 -27.09 -7.05 15.24
N LYS A 38 -27.87 -6.05 15.66
CA LYS A 38 -28.70 -5.22 14.80
C LYS A 38 -28.61 -3.75 15.20
N ILE A 39 -28.53 -2.87 14.21
CA ILE A 39 -28.62 -1.42 14.37
C ILE A 39 -29.76 -0.89 13.49
N LYS A 40 -30.58 0.00 14.04
CA LYS A 40 -31.59 0.76 13.30
C LYS A 40 -31.14 2.21 13.20
N THR A 41 -30.84 2.66 11.99
CA THR A 41 -30.27 4.01 11.80
C THR A 41 -30.42 4.52 10.37
N ASN A 42 -30.49 5.84 10.24
CA ASN A 42 -30.29 6.62 9.03
C ASN A 42 -28.84 7.21 8.98
N ASN A 43 -28.07 7.07 10.06
CA ASN A 43 -26.70 7.57 10.14
C ASN A 43 -25.70 6.58 9.51
N TYR A 44 -25.84 6.33 8.20
CA TYR A 44 -24.93 5.45 7.48
C TYR A 44 -23.48 5.92 7.52
N LYS A 45 -23.24 7.23 7.66
CA LYS A 45 -21.90 7.80 7.79
C LYS A 45 -21.16 7.23 9.01
N ALA A 46 -21.83 7.07 10.15
CA ALA A 46 -21.24 6.45 11.33
C ALA A 46 -20.87 4.98 11.09
N VAL A 47 -21.73 4.23 10.39
CA VAL A 47 -21.48 2.82 10.03
C VAL A 47 -20.27 2.70 9.10
N TYR A 48 -20.20 3.53 8.05
CA TYR A 48 -19.07 3.51 7.11
C TYR A 48 -17.75 3.90 7.78
N ASN A 49 -17.76 4.92 8.64
CA ASN A 49 -16.57 5.33 9.39
C ASN A 49 -16.08 4.18 10.29
N ALA A 50 -16.98 3.49 11.00
CA ALA A 50 -16.61 2.36 11.85
C ALA A 50 -16.01 1.18 11.05
N ILE A 51 -16.57 0.88 9.87
CA ILE A 51 -16.03 -0.14 8.96
C ILE A 51 -14.66 0.28 8.42
N SER A 52 -14.47 1.56 8.06
CA SER A 52 -13.19 2.04 7.54
C SER A 52 -12.05 1.97 8.57
N GLY A 53 -12.37 2.08 9.87
CA GLY A 53 -11.41 1.98 10.96
C GLY A 53 -11.14 0.57 11.47
N LEU A 54 -11.83 -0.45 10.93
CA LEU A 54 -11.70 -1.83 11.37
C LEU A 54 -10.38 -2.44 10.85
N VAL A 55 -9.42 -2.62 11.76
CA VAL A 55 -8.20 -3.39 11.49
C VAL A 55 -8.52 -4.87 11.67
N LEU A 56 -8.80 -5.57 10.57
CA LEU A 56 -9.04 -7.01 10.62
C LEU A 56 -7.70 -7.74 10.76
N PRO A 57 -7.44 -8.45 11.88
CA PRO A 57 -6.22 -9.20 12.06
C PRO A 57 -6.20 -10.39 11.11
N VAL A 58 -5.29 -10.38 10.14
CA VAL A 58 -5.04 -11.52 9.25
C VAL A 58 -4.37 -12.62 10.04
N SER A 59 -4.87 -13.86 9.92
CA SER A 59 -4.19 -14.97 10.56
C SER A 59 -2.83 -15.20 9.91
N ALA A 60 -1.81 -15.52 10.71
CA ALA A 60 -0.51 -15.93 10.22
C ALA A 60 -0.60 -17.17 9.28
N MET A 61 -1.68 -17.95 9.40
CA MET A 61 -1.96 -19.10 8.54
C MET A 61 -2.35 -18.67 7.13
N ASP A 62 -3.17 -17.64 6.99
CA ASP A 62 -3.58 -17.11 5.68
C ASP A 62 -2.39 -16.50 4.95
N ILE A 63 -1.52 -15.79 5.67
CA ILE A 63 -0.25 -15.27 5.13
C ILE A 63 0.64 -16.41 4.60
N ARG A 64 0.79 -17.50 5.39
CA ARG A 64 1.59 -18.68 4.97
C ARG A 64 1.00 -19.39 3.76
N LYS A 65 -0.33 -19.49 3.66
CA LYS A 65 -1.02 -20.09 2.49
C LYS A 65 -0.71 -19.30 1.22
N VAL A 66 -0.85 -17.97 1.25
CA VAL A 66 -0.56 -17.11 0.09
C VAL A 66 0.92 -17.17 -0.30
N GLN A 67 1.84 -17.12 0.67
CA GLN A 67 3.28 -17.24 0.41
C GLN A 67 3.66 -18.58 -0.23
N LYS A 68 3.05 -19.68 0.24
CA LYS A 68 3.27 -21.02 -0.32
C LYS A 68 2.80 -21.10 -1.78
N VAL A 69 1.60 -20.59 -2.07
CA VAL A 69 1.04 -20.54 -3.43
C VAL A 69 1.94 -19.72 -4.36
N TRP A 70 2.40 -18.54 -3.91
CA TRP A 70 3.32 -17.69 -4.68
C TRP A 70 4.64 -18.39 -5.01
N SER A 71 5.21 -19.12 -4.04
CA SER A 71 6.43 -19.91 -4.24
C SER A 71 6.23 -21.00 -5.29
N THR A 72 5.09 -21.71 -5.26
CA THR A 72 4.77 -22.79 -6.21
C THR A 72 4.54 -22.27 -7.63
N ILE A 73 3.91 -21.10 -7.78
CA ILE A 73 3.76 -20.41 -9.08
C ILE A 73 5.14 -20.04 -9.65
N LYS A 74 6.01 -19.46 -8.82
CA LYS A 74 7.36 -19.05 -9.24
C LYS A 74 8.24 -20.25 -9.59
N SER A 75 8.04 -21.39 -8.95
CA SER A 75 8.82 -22.62 -9.19
C SER A 75 8.24 -23.52 -10.30
N GLY A 76 7.16 -23.12 -10.97
CA GLY A 76 6.56 -23.88 -12.08
C GLY A 76 5.89 -25.19 -11.67
N GLY A 77 5.30 -25.27 -10.47
CA GLY A 77 4.58 -26.48 -10.03
C GLY A 77 3.28 -26.74 -10.81
N GLU A 78 2.80 -27.98 -10.81
CA GLU A 78 1.57 -28.39 -11.48
C GLU A 78 0.34 -27.82 -10.73
N ILE A 79 -0.24 -26.73 -11.26
CA ILE A 79 -1.44 -26.09 -10.68
C ILE A 79 -2.68 -26.81 -11.24
N LYS A 80 -3.28 -27.70 -10.44
CA LYS A 80 -4.58 -28.30 -10.77
C LYS A 80 -5.69 -27.41 -10.21
N VAL A 81 -6.42 -26.76 -11.10
CA VAL A 81 -7.58 -25.91 -10.76
C VAL A 81 -8.83 -26.79 -10.68
N LYS A 82 -9.45 -26.87 -9.51
CA LYS A 82 -10.72 -27.56 -9.27
C LYS A 82 -11.74 -26.52 -8.85
N ILE A 83 -12.82 -26.40 -9.62
CA ILE A 83 -13.91 -25.46 -9.32
C ILE A 83 -14.87 -26.18 -8.38
N THR A 84 -15.03 -25.68 -7.16
CA THR A 84 -16.00 -26.17 -6.18
C THR A 84 -16.66 -24.99 -5.47
N GLU A 85 -17.96 -25.11 -5.23
CA GLU A 85 -18.76 -24.13 -4.49
C GLU A 85 -18.70 -24.38 -2.97
N ASN A 86 -18.22 -25.57 -2.56
CA ASN A 86 -18.20 -26.01 -1.17
C ASN A 86 -16.75 -26.22 -0.68
N LEU A 87 -16.29 -25.36 0.22
CA LEU A 87 -14.92 -25.36 0.77
C LEU A 87 -14.63 -26.58 1.66
N ASP A 88 -15.66 -27.18 2.25
CA ASP A 88 -15.54 -28.28 3.22
C ASP A 88 -15.31 -29.66 2.56
N GLU A 89 -15.48 -29.77 1.25
CA GLU A 89 -15.24 -31.01 0.48
C GLU A 89 -13.79 -31.14 -0.03
N LEU A 90 -12.95 -30.13 0.23
CA LEU A 90 -11.58 -30.06 -0.25
C LEU A 90 -10.64 -30.81 0.69
N ARG A 91 -9.74 -31.62 0.11
CA ARG A 91 -8.68 -32.27 0.88
C ARG A 91 -7.60 -31.24 1.25
N ASN A 92 -6.90 -31.45 2.36
CA ASN A 92 -5.88 -30.52 2.88
C ASN A 92 -4.68 -30.29 1.91
N ASP A 93 -4.51 -31.13 0.90
CA ASP A 93 -3.51 -31.05 -0.16
C ASP A 93 -4.01 -30.33 -1.43
N GLU A 94 -5.30 -30.03 -1.54
CA GLU A 94 -5.88 -29.32 -2.68
C GLU A 94 -5.73 -27.79 -2.52
N MET A 95 -5.27 -27.13 -3.59
CA MET A 95 -5.02 -25.69 -3.63
C MET A 95 -6.31 -24.93 -3.98
N VAL A 96 -6.69 -23.94 -3.17
CA VAL A 96 -7.94 -23.18 -3.35
C VAL A 96 -7.64 -21.70 -3.56
N ILE A 97 -8.08 -21.17 -4.69
CA ILE A 97 -8.25 -19.72 -4.91
C ILE A 97 -9.75 -19.49 -5.03
N ALA A 98 -10.35 -18.90 -4.01
CA ALA A 98 -11.75 -18.51 -4.06
C ALA A 98 -11.90 -17.29 -4.97
N VAL A 99 -12.48 -17.48 -6.17
CA VAL A 99 -12.92 -16.38 -7.03
C VAL A 99 -14.39 -16.11 -6.70
N GLY A 100 -14.62 -15.33 -5.65
CA GLY A 100 -15.93 -14.78 -5.30
C GLY A 100 -16.04 -13.32 -5.73
N SER A 101 -17.21 -12.92 -6.23
CA SER A 101 -17.52 -11.56 -6.67
C SER A 101 -17.56 -10.56 -5.50
N GLU A 102 -16.91 -9.42 -5.72
CA GLU A 102 -17.05 -8.12 -5.02
C GLU A 102 -16.85 -8.08 -3.50
N ARG A 103 -15.62 -8.33 -3.06
CA ARG A 103 -14.83 -7.37 -2.25
C ARG A 103 -13.42 -7.96 -2.06
N THR A 104 -12.50 -7.33 -2.77
CA THR A 104 -11.09 -7.67 -2.94
C THR A 104 -10.38 -8.07 -1.65
N VAL A 105 -10.10 -9.37 -1.51
CA VAL A 105 -9.02 -9.87 -0.66
C VAL A 105 -7.70 -9.46 -1.33
N GLN A 106 -7.24 -8.23 -1.08
CA GLN A 106 -5.89 -7.80 -1.44
C GLN A 106 -4.99 -7.87 -0.20
N TYR A 107 -4.56 -9.08 0.13
CA TYR A 107 -3.39 -9.27 0.98
C TYR A 107 -2.18 -9.51 0.10
N VAL A 108 -1.69 -8.43 -0.52
CA VAL A 108 -0.36 -8.42 -1.12
C VAL A 108 0.59 -7.94 -0.03
N TYR A 109 1.41 -8.85 0.49
CA TYR A 109 2.60 -8.49 1.25
C TYR A 109 3.51 -7.74 0.27
N GLN A 110 3.31 -6.43 0.10
CA GLN A 110 4.15 -5.67 -0.82
C GLN A 110 5.54 -5.56 -0.25
N THR A 111 6.52 -6.01 -1.04
CA THR A 111 7.92 -5.80 -0.70
C THR A 111 8.24 -4.31 -0.74
N LYS A 112 9.29 -3.86 -0.03
CA LYS A 112 9.77 -2.45 -0.12
C LYS A 112 9.94 -1.98 -1.57
N SER A 113 10.40 -2.87 -2.45
CA SER A 113 10.57 -2.57 -3.89
C SER A 113 9.23 -2.33 -4.60
N GLU A 114 8.21 -3.11 -4.29
CA GLU A 114 6.85 -2.92 -4.83
C GLU A 114 6.19 -1.66 -4.29
N MET A 115 6.43 -1.32 -3.02
CA MET A 115 5.95 -0.05 -2.44
C MET A 115 6.61 1.15 -3.11
N ILE A 116 7.89 1.05 -3.48
CA ILE A 116 8.59 2.08 -4.28
C ILE A 116 8.00 2.15 -5.70
N GLN A 117 7.71 1.00 -6.33
CA GLN A 117 7.13 0.94 -7.67
C GLN A 117 5.75 1.59 -7.71
N ASN A 118 4.92 1.30 -6.70
CA ASN A 118 3.55 1.80 -6.58
C ASN A 118 3.47 3.09 -5.77
N TYR A 119 4.60 3.77 -5.51
CA TYR A 119 4.67 4.92 -4.60
C TYR A 119 3.60 5.97 -4.91
N PHE A 120 3.54 6.47 -6.15
CA PHE A 120 2.58 7.50 -6.53
C PHE A 120 1.14 7.04 -6.37
N LYS A 121 0.85 5.78 -6.72
CA LYS A 121 -0.48 5.20 -6.55
C LYS A 121 -0.87 5.11 -5.07
N ILE A 122 0.03 4.64 -4.21
CA ILE A 122 -0.21 4.52 -2.76
C ILE A 122 -0.44 5.89 -2.13
N VAL A 123 0.33 6.89 -2.56
CA VAL A 123 0.23 8.28 -2.09
C VAL A 123 -1.08 8.92 -2.58
N ASP A 124 -1.41 8.79 -3.86
CA ASP A 124 -2.64 9.33 -4.46
C ASP A 124 -3.91 8.67 -3.86
N GLU A 125 -3.86 7.37 -3.55
CA GLU A 125 -4.96 6.62 -2.91
C GLU A 125 -5.02 6.81 -1.38
N ALA A 126 -4.04 7.51 -0.78
CA ALA A 126 -3.90 7.70 0.67
C ALA A 126 -4.10 6.39 1.48
N ASN A 127 -3.55 5.27 0.98
CA ASN A 127 -3.80 3.94 1.54
C ASN A 127 -3.00 3.70 2.82
N SER A 128 -3.52 4.17 3.95
CA SER A 128 -2.90 4.04 5.29
C SER A 128 -2.68 2.59 5.72
N GLN A 129 -3.55 1.66 5.32
CA GLN A 129 -3.45 0.24 5.65
C GLN A 129 -2.22 -0.42 5.02
N LEU A 130 -1.94 -0.10 3.75
CA LEU A 130 -0.76 -0.61 3.05
C LEU A 130 0.51 0.01 3.63
N ILE A 131 0.47 1.30 3.98
CA ILE A 131 1.59 2.01 4.61
C ILE A 131 1.91 1.41 5.99
N ALA A 132 0.91 1.08 6.80
CA ALA A 132 1.09 0.48 8.12
C ALA A 132 1.87 -0.86 8.08
N LEU A 133 1.86 -1.57 6.94
CA LEU A 133 2.68 -2.78 6.76
C LEU A 133 4.19 -2.50 6.81
N LEU A 134 4.63 -1.24 6.62
CA LEU A 134 6.04 -0.85 6.78
C LEU A 134 6.52 -1.04 8.21
N ASN A 135 5.66 -0.97 9.24
CA ASN A 135 6.07 -1.22 10.63
C ASN A 135 6.61 -2.65 10.83
N LYS A 136 6.21 -3.60 9.98
CA LYS A 136 6.69 -4.99 10.00
C LYS A 136 7.99 -5.18 9.20
N GLN A 137 8.50 -4.15 8.56
CA GLN A 137 9.67 -4.20 7.69
C GLN A 137 10.74 -3.22 8.19
N THR A 138 12.00 -3.66 8.24
CA THR A 138 13.12 -2.77 8.57
C THR A 138 13.71 -2.16 7.29
N ILE A 139 13.74 -0.83 7.24
CA ILE A 139 14.45 -0.08 6.19
C ILE A 139 15.92 -0.02 6.58
N ALA A 140 16.79 -0.60 5.75
CA ALA A 140 18.21 -0.62 6.04
C ALA A 140 18.83 0.77 5.84
N ASN A 141 19.89 1.09 6.60
CA ASN A 141 20.56 2.38 6.49
C ASN A 141 21.16 2.63 5.10
N SER A 142 21.47 1.60 4.32
CA SER A 142 21.98 1.73 2.94
C SER A 142 20.89 2.00 1.90
N GLU A 143 19.61 1.78 2.23
CA GLU A 143 18.51 1.83 1.25
C GLU A 143 17.92 3.24 1.13
N HIS A 144 17.69 3.69 -0.10
CA HIS A 144 16.91 4.91 -0.39
C HIS A 144 15.44 4.52 -0.42
N PHE A 145 14.64 5.13 0.46
CA PHE A 145 13.23 4.81 0.63
C PHE A 145 12.45 6.09 0.96
N PRO A 146 11.39 6.44 0.20
CA PRO A 146 10.59 7.63 0.46
C PRO A 146 9.75 7.42 1.72
N ILE A 147 9.83 8.36 2.66
CA ILE A 147 9.20 8.24 3.99
C ILE A 147 8.36 9.47 4.34
N TYR A 148 8.57 10.63 3.71
CA TYR A 148 7.89 11.87 4.02
C TYR A 148 6.40 11.79 3.70
N ALA A 149 6.03 11.39 2.48
CA ALA A 149 4.62 11.18 2.11
C ALA A 149 3.96 10.11 2.97
N PHE A 150 4.62 8.97 3.17
CA PHE A 150 4.06 7.85 3.93
C PHE A 150 3.82 8.19 5.40
N SER A 151 4.74 8.93 6.03
CA SER A 151 4.57 9.41 7.41
C SER A 151 3.56 10.54 7.55
N SER A 152 3.28 11.28 6.48
CA SER A 152 2.16 12.24 6.45
C SER A 152 0.81 11.53 6.38
N ILE A 153 0.69 10.48 5.56
CA ILE A 153 -0.56 9.72 5.36
C ILE A 153 -0.86 8.77 6.53
N CYS A 154 0.17 8.16 7.13
CA CYS A 154 0.02 7.20 8.22
C CYS A 154 0.81 7.66 9.47
N PRO A 155 0.14 8.35 10.41
CA PRO A 155 0.76 8.81 11.66
C PRO A 155 1.22 7.67 12.59
N GLU A 156 0.66 6.46 12.41
CA GLU A 156 0.97 5.26 13.20
C GLU A 156 2.28 4.58 12.78
N LEU A 157 2.99 5.13 11.78
CA LEU A 157 4.29 4.61 11.39
C LEU A 157 5.32 4.77 12.52
N GLU A 158 6.01 3.67 12.82
CA GLU A 158 7.08 3.63 13.79
C GLU A 158 8.40 4.14 13.18
N ASN A 159 9.29 4.67 14.01
CA ASN A 159 10.65 5.09 13.63
C ASN A 159 10.72 6.18 12.54
N THR A 160 9.62 6.86 12.24
CA THR A 160 9.49 7.87 11.18
C THR A 160 10.55 8.97 11.27
N GLU A 161 10.78 9.53 12.46
CA GLU A 161 11.81 10.57 12.63
C GLU A 161 13.22 10.07 12.30
N THR A 162 13.55 8.84 12.70
CA THR A 162 14.86 8.27 12.42
C THR A 162 15.06 8.03 10.93
N TYR A 163 14.02 7.56 10.25
CA TYR A 163 14.04 7.33 8.81
C TYR A 163 14.10 8.66 8.03
N ARG A 164 13.32 9.67 8.43
CA ARG A 164 13.38 11.02 7.84
C ARG A 164 14.78 11.62 7.93
N LYS A 165 15.40 11.61 9.12
CA LYS A 165 16.78 12.09 9.32
C LYS A 165 17.77 11.34 8.43
N ARG A 166 17.73 10.00 8.41
CA ARG A 166 18.63 9.18 7.57
C ARG A 166 18.48 9.47 6.08
N GLN A 167 17.27 9.71 5.58
CA GLN A 167 17.07 10.05 4.17
C GLN A 167 17.53 11.48 3.86
N LEU A 168 17.30 12.42 4.78
CA LEU A 168 17.79 13.80 4.65
C LEU A 168 19.32 13.86 4.61
N ASP A 169 20.01 13.16 5.51
CA ASP A 169 21.47 13.08 5.51
C ASP A 169 22.02 12.54 4.18
N LYS A 170 21.37 11.51 3.61
CA LYS A 170 21.74 10.97 2.29
C LYS A 170 21.51 11.97 1.17
N ILE A 171 20.43 12.74 1.21
CA ILE A 171 20.17 13.77 0.21
C ILE A 171 21.26 14.84 0.29
N ILE A 172 21.58 15.32 1.49
CA ILE A 172 22.66 16.31 1.72
C ILE A 172 24.03 15.77 1.25
N ASP A 173 24.38 14.54 1.61
CA ASP A 173 25.62 13.89 1.19
C ASP A 173 25.71 13.79 -0.33
N ASN A 174 24.60 13.46 -0.99
CA ASN A 174 24.52 13.41 -2.45
C ASN A 174 24.71 14.80 -3.06
N ILE A 175 24.07 15.84 -2.51
CA ILE A 175 24.19 17.22 -2.99
C ILE A 175 25.64 17.70 -2.93
N SER A 176 26.35 17.40 -1.83
CA SER A 176 27.76 17.79 -1.68
C SER A 176 28.65 17.27 -2.81
N ARG A 177 28.34 16.08 -3.33
CA ARG A 177 29.06 15.40 -4.42
C ARG A 177 28.61 15.82 -5.82
N ILE A 178 27.42 16.41 -5.95
CA ILE A 178 26.78 16.80 -7.22
C ILE A 178 27.38 18.09 -7.83
N LYS A 179 28.18 18.87 -7.08
CA LYS A 179 28.81 20.13 -7.59
C LYS A 179 29.58 20.00 -8.91
N ALA A 180 29.99 18.79 -9.31
CA ALA A 180 30.66 18.49 -10.58
C ALA A 180 29.71 18.20 -11.77
N CYS A 181 28.39 18.15 -11.55
CA CYS A 181 27.36 17.85 -12.55
C CYS A 181 26.45 19.07 -12.78
N LYS A 182 27.05 20.27 -12.84
CA LYS A 182 26.30 21.50 -13.16
C LYS A 182 25.77 21.40 -14.58
N SER A 183 24.48 21.65 -14.73
CA SER A 183 23.82 21.83 -16.01
C SER A 183 22.80 22.96 -15.87
N GLU A 184 22.62 23.70 -16.95
CA GLU A 184 21.59 24.75 -17.10
C GLU A 184 20.39 24.22 -17.88
N ALA A 185 20.31 22.90 -18.11
CA ALA A 185 19.19 22.28 -18.80
C ALA A 185 17.86 22.59 -18.11
N VAL A 186 16.86 22.92 -18.93
CA VAL A 186 15.52 23.34 -18.49
C VAL A 186 14.50 22.20 -18.63
N SER A 187 14.89 21.12 -19.32
CA SER A 187 14.08 19.91 -19.45
C SER A 187 14.86 18.64 -19.09
N ILE A 188 14.16 17.66 -18.52
CA ILE A 188 14.72 16.32 -18.27
C ILE A 188 15.11 15.63 -19.58
N ASP A 189 14.38 15.88 -20.68
CA ASP A 189 14.69 15.31 -21.99
C ASP A 189 16.01 15.81 -22.57
N GLU A 190 16.37 17.07 -22.28
CA GLU A 190 17.66 17.64 -22.66
C GLU A 190 18.79 16.95 -21.88
N ILE A 191 18.59 16.75 -20.59
CA ILE A 191 19.55 16.04 -19.73
C ILE A 191 19.77 14.61 -20.23
N LEU A 192 18.70 13.89 -20.58
CA LEU A 192 18.79 12.52 -21.08
C LEU A 192 19.57 12.41 -22.41
N LYS A 193 19.52 13.45 -23.25
CA LYS A 193 20.22 13.49 -24.55
C LYS A 193 21.68 13.90 -24.41
N GLU A 194 21.97 14.89 -23.57
CA GLU A 194 23.30 15.51 -23.49
C GLU A 194 24.20 14.85 -22.43
N THR A 195 23.60 14.23 -21.41
CA THR A 195 24.33 13.70 -20.26
C THR A 195 24.51 12.19 -20.37
N LYS A 196 25.72 11.72 -20.08
CA LYS A 196 26.00 10.27 -19.97
C LYS A 196 25.10 9.65 -18.91
N GLU A 197 24.58 8.45 -19.19
CA GLU A 197 23.60 7.73 -18.35
C GLU A 197 23.92 7.73 -16.84
N TYR A 198 25.18 7.52 -16.46
CA TYR A 198 25.62 7.50 -15.05
C TYR A 198 25.59 8.86 -14.33
N LYS A 199 25.51 9.98 -15.07
CA LYS A 199 25.42 11.34 -14.52
C LYS A 199 24.00 11.91 -14.55
N VAL A 200 23.08 11.29 -15.30
CA VAL A 200 21.72 11.79 -15.51
C VAL A 200 21.02 12.09 -14.18
N ALA A 201 20.95 11.12 -13.27
CA ALA A 201 20.25 11.30 -12.00
C ALA A 201 20.84 12.43 -11.14
N ASN A 202 22.17 12.52 -11.05
CA ASN A 202 22.83 13.61 -10.32
C ASN A 202 22.56 14.99 -10.96
N THR A 203 22.45 15.03 -12.29
CA THR A 203 22.19 16.26 -13.05
C THR A 203 20.73 16.69 -12.90
N ILE A 204 19.78 15.75 -12.93
CA ILE A 204 18.37 16.01 -12.62
C ILE A 204 18.23 16.51 -11.18
N MET A 205 18.87 15.87 -10.20
CA MET A 205 18.86 16.34 -8.82
C MET A 205 19.37 17.77 -8.69
N TYR A 206 20.46 18.12 -9.38
CA TYR A 206 21.01 19.49 -9.38
C TYR A 206 20.01 20.51 -9.94
N CYS A 207 19.43 20.20 -11.09
CA CYS A 207 18.50 21.09 -11.80
C CYS A 207 17.21 21.31 -11.01
N VAL A 208 16.68 20.26 -10.37
CA VAL A 208 15.50 20.35 -9.50
C VAL A 208 15.79 21.19 -8.26
N LEU A 209 16.98 21.06 -7.66
CA LEU A 209 17.36 21.85 -6.48
C LEU A 209 17.65 23.33 -6.79
N ASN A 210 18.02 23.64 -8.04
CA ASN A 210 18.22 25.00 -8.53
C ASN A 210 16.93 25.61 -9.12
N ASP A 211 15.79 24.95 -8.98
CA ASP A 211 14.50 25.34 -9.54
C ASP A 211 14.49 25.50 -11.08
N THR A 212 15.47 24.92 -11.80
CA THR A 212 15.48 24.93 -13.27
C THR A 212 14.52 23.91 -13.86
N ILE A 213 14.29 22.81 -13.14
CA ILE A 213 13.27 21.79 -13.48
C ILE A 213 12.19 21.78 -12.41
N SER A 214 10.94 21.84 -12.85
CA SER A 214 9.79 21.81 -11.94
C SER A 214 9.57 20.43 -11.31
N LEU A 215 9.05 20.40 -10.07
CA LEU A 215 8.65 19.15 -9.40
C LEU A 215 7.63 18.34 -10.21
N LYS A 216 6.78 19.03 -10.98
CA LYS A 216 5.81 18.39 -11.88
C LYS A 216 6.50 17.59 -12.98
N GLN A 217 7.51 18.17 -13.65
CA GLN A 217 8.30 17.45 -14.64
C GLN A 217 9.05 16.26 -14.02
N LEU A 218 9.57 16.40 -12.79
CA LEU A 218 10.20 15.29 -12.09
C LEU A 218 9.19 14.15 -11.81
N ARG A 219 7.97 14.48 -11.39
CA ARG A 219 6.88 13.50 -11.21
C ARG A 219 6.55 12.79 -12.51
N ASP A 220 6.38 13.54 -13.60
CA ASP A 220 6.02 12.99 -14.92
C ASP A 220 7.11 12.04 -15.42
N TYR A 221 8.38 12.40 -15.23
CA TYR A 221 9.52 11.52 -15.51
C TYR A 221 9.47 10.23 -14.67
N LEU A 222 9.30 10.35 -13.34
CA LEU A 222 9.25 9.17 -12.46
C LEU A 222 8.03 8.26 -12.71
N THR A 223 6.94 8.79 -13.27
CA THR A 223 5.71 8.05 -13.59
C THR A 223 5.76 7.39 -14.97
N THR A 224 6.78 7.71 -15.79
CA THR A 224 6.90 7.18 -17.15
C THR A 224 7.13 5.66 -17.13
N PRO A 225 6.33 4.86 -17.86
CA PRO A 225 6.47 3.41 -17.87
C PRO A 225 7.80 2.99 -18.52
N GLY A 226 8.49 2.04 -17.89
CA GLY A 226 9.75 1.46 -18.41
C GLY A 226 11.01 1.81 -17.61
N HIS A 227 10.93 2.67 -16.59
CA HIS A 227 12.06 2.90 -15.70
C HIS A 227 12.41 1.66 -14.87
N LYS A 228 13.70 1.32 -14.85
CA LYS A 228 14.22 0.31 -13.93
C LYS A 228 14.25 0.91 -12.52
N ILE A 229 13.78 0.16 -11.53
CA ILE A 229 13.83 0.54 -10.11
C ILE A 229 15.25 0.31 -9.58
N ASP A 230 16.19 1.10 -10.08
CA ASP A 230 17.57 1.08 -9.67
C ASP A 230 17.84 2.08 -8.54
N THR A 231 19.09 2.15 -8.10
CA THR A 231 19.51 3.09 -7.05
C THR A 231 19.32 4.55 -7.47
N GLN A 232 19.42 4.86 -8.77
CA GLN A 232 19.29 6.22 -9.27
C GLN A 232 17.83 6.70 -9.22
N TYR A 233 16.90 5.84 -9.66
CA TYR A 233 15.46 6.07 -9.56
C TYR A 233 15.05 6.30 -8.10
N ARG A 234 15.50 5.43 -7.18
CA ARG A 234 15.17 5.55 -5.76
C ARG A 234 15.68 6.88 -5.15
N ARG A 235 16.86 7.35 -5.58
CA ARG A 235 17.40 8.64 -5.15
C ARG A 235 16.54 9.82 -5.62
N LEU A 236 16.15 9.82 -6.89
CA LEU A 236 15.27 10.86 -7.44
C LEU A 236 13.89 10.84 -6.77
N LEU A 237 13.34 9.67 -6.50
CA LEU A 237 12.07 9.52 -5.80
C LEU A 237 12.14 10.06 -4.36
N CYS A 238 13.22 9.77 -3.63
CA CYS A 238 13.40 10.31 -2.27
C CYS A 238 13.58 11.83 -2.27
N LEU A 239 14.22 12.40 -3.30
CA LEU A 239 14.31 13.85 -3.46
C LEU A 239 12.93 14.46 -3.71
N TYR A 240 12.14 13.87 -4.62
CA TYR A 240 10.77 14.30 -4.88
C TYR A 240 9.90 14.25 -3.60
N ASP A 241 9.98 13.14 -2.87
CA ASP A 241 9.25 12.90 -1.62
C ASP A 241 9.56 13.97 -0.57
N TYR A 242 10.83 14.32 -0.39
CA TYR A 242 11.26 15.37 0.54
C TYR A 242 10.83 16.78 0.13
N LEU A 243 10.84 17.11 -1.17
CA LEU A 243 10.46 18.46 -1.63
C LEU A 243 8.94 18.65 -1.65
N SER A 244 8.17 17.57 -1.71
CA SER A 244 6.71 17.62 -1.83
C SER A 244 5.97 17.58 -0.48
N TYR A 245 6.62 17.11 0.60
CA TYR A 245 6.00 16.83 1.91
C TYR A 245 6.90 17.23 3.08
#